data_AF-A0A943H0X8-F1
#
_entry.id   AF-A0A943H0X8-F1
#
_cell.length_a   1.000
_cell.length_b   1.000
_cell.length_c   1.000
_cell.angle_alpha   90.00
_cell.angle_beta   90.00
_cell.angle_gamma   90.00
#
_symmetry.space_group_name_H-M   'P 1'
#
loop_
_entity.id
_entity.type
_entity.pdbx_description
1 polymer ?
#
loop_
_entity_poly.entity_id
_entity_poly.type
_entity_poly.pdbx_seq_one_letter_code
_entity_poly.pdbx_strand_id
1 'polypeptide(L)'
;MRNACKVEIKRAFQSTAMKIIIIIGALLAVWHTVDTYKSWQEYLQIREQYTSPLFSMRSLYTELMMMNGNEIQYVLFHNLLPLFAAFPFAVSYYADRKNGYQKNLYVRETRKEYFCGKITAVFLSGGTAVVMPAILDFIFLSTFMPAVKPDSCVMNGTLSPASNWQNLFYEQPFVYFIIYIMIYFVGGGILALFALAVSRWLKKSLLAFMSPFLLCIVMQLLLKDNRGFVPYTFLNMKQENRFQIWQMIVTLGVIAGVSIWGFLRKNKKEEVL
;
A
#
# COMPACT_ATOMS: atom_id res chain seq x y z
N MET A 1 -2.90 26.14 13.13
CA MET A 1 -3.16 25.04 12.17
C MET A 1 -2.07 24.83 11.11
N ARG A 2 -1.78 25.82 10.24
CA ARG A 2 -0.92 25.60 9.04
C ARG A 2 0.55 25.25 9.36
N ASN A 3 1.09 25.71 10.49
CA ASN A 3 2.50 25.49 10.85
C ASN A 3 2.74 24.12 11.50
N ALA A 4 1.91 23.70 12.46
CA ALA A 4 2.03 22.39 13.09
C ALA A 4 1.90 21.22 12.09
N CYS A 5 0.91 21.28 11.19
CA CYS A 5 0.72 20.27 10.15
C CYS A 5 1.92 20.20 9.19
N LYS A 6 2.44 21.35 8.75
CA LYS A 6 3.65 21.40 7.88
C LYS A 6 4.88 20.77 8.56
N VAL A 7 5.07 21.02 9.85
CA VAL A 7 6.20 20.46 10.61
C VAL A 7 6.09 18.94 10.71
N GLU A 8 4.92 18.41 11.06
CA GLU A 8 4.71 16.96 11.17
C GLU A 8 4.84 16.25 9.82
N ILE A 9 4.32 16.85 8.73
CA ILE A 9 4.48 16.32 7.38
C ILE A 9 5.96 16.29 7.00
N LYS A 10 6.66 17.43 7.12
CA LYS A 10 8.09 17.51 6.78
C LYS A 10 8.90 16.47 7.55
N ARG A 11 8.61 16.31 8.84
CA ARG A 11 9.27 15.34 9.70
C ARG A 11 8.97 13.89 9.29
N ALA A 12 7.72 13.58 8.92
CA ALA A 12 7.34 12.24 8.47
C ALA A 12 8.11 11.85 7.19
N PHE A 13 8.18 12.76 6.21
CA PHE A 13 8.89 12.52 4.94
C PHE A 13 10.43 12.53 5.07
N GLN A 14 10.98 13.32 5.99
CA GLN A 14 12.43 13.37 6.22
C GLN A 14 12.94 12.33 7.22
N SER A 15 12.04 11.53 7.79
CA SER A 15 12.40 10.51 8.77
C SER A 15 13.34 9.45 8.17
N THR A 16 14.24 8.91 8.98
CA THR A 16 15.10 7.78 8.59
C THR A 16 14.27 6.57 8.18
N ALA A 17 13.11 6.36 8.82
CA ALA A 17 12.17 5.30 8.48
C ALA A 17 11.60 5.43 7.07
N MET A 18 11.22 6.64 6.66
CA MET A 18 10.76 6.89 5.28
C MET A 18 11.88 6.63 4.26
N LYS A 19 13.12 7.00 4.57
CA LYS A 19 14.26 6.70 3.69
C LYS A 19 14.50 5.19 3.58
N ILE A 20 14.48 4.48 4.70
CA ILE A 20 14.65 3.01 4.74
C ILE A 20 13.57 2.33 3.90
N ILE A 21 12.30 2.73 4.03
CA ILE A 21 11.22 2.07 3.30
C ILE A 21 11.31 2.32 1.79
N ILE A 22 11.72 3.53 1.38
CA ILE A 22 11.97 3.85 -0.03
C ILE A 22 13.12 3.01 -0.58
N ILE A 23 14.21 2.85 0.19
CA ILE A 23 15.35 2.01 -0.23
C ILE A 23 14.94 0.54 -0.35
N ILE A 24 14.24 -0.01 0.64
CA ILE A 24 13.75 -1.40 0.59
C ILE A 24 12.80 -1.59 -0.60
N GLY A 25 11.89 -0.65 -0.81
CA GLY A 25 10.98 -0.65 -1.96
C GLY A 25 11.70 -0.58 -3.30
N ALA A 26 12.72 0.25 -3.41
CA ALA A 26 13.55 0.36 -4.61
C ALA A 26 14.34 -0.92 -4.87
N LEU A 27 14.92 -1.54 -3.84
CA LEU A 27 15.63 -2.81 -3.97
C LEU A 27 14.67 -3.93 -4.42
N LEU A 28 13.45 -3.96 -3.90
CA LEU A 28 12.43 -4.92 -4.32
C LEU A 28 12.04 -4.72 -5.78
N ALA A 29 11.83 -3.47 -6.21
CA ALA A 29 11.52 -3.14 -7.61
C ALA A 29 12.69 -3.50 -8.54
N VAL A 30 13.94 -3.22 -8.15
CA VAL A 30 15.13 -3.62 -8.93
C VAL A 30 15.20 -5.13 -9.06
N TRP A 31 15.01 -5.88 -7.96
CA TRP A 31 15.03 -7.34 -8.01
C TRP A 31 13.95 -7.88 -8.96
N HIS A 32 12.71 -7.40 -8.83
CA HIS A 32 11.63 -7.73 -9.76
C HIS A 32 12.04 -7.48 -11.21
N THR A 33 12.49 -6.26 -11.53
CA THR A 33 12.84 -5.89 -12.92
C THR A 33 13.98 -6.72 -13.52
N VAL A 34 14.96 -7.15 -12.72
CA VAL A 34 16.05 -8.02 -13.18
C VAL A 34 15.53 -9.40 -13.58
N ASP A 35 14.61 -9.97 -12.80
CA ASP A 35 14.05 -11.28 -13.11
C ASP A 35 13.05 -11.19 -14.27
N THR A 36 12.22 -10.14 -14.32
CA THR A 36 11.35 -9.86 -15.47
C THR A 36 12.16 -9.63 -16.74
N TYR A 37 13.31 -8.95 -16.67
CA TYR A 37 14.19 -8.74 -17.83
C TYR A 37 14.73 -10.06 -18.39
N LYS A 38 15.20 -10.97 -17.54
CA LYS A 38 15.65 -12.31 -17.99
C LYS A 38 14.51 -13.07 -18.66
N SER A 39 13.33 -13.09 -18.01
CA SER A 39 12.15 -13.74 -18.58
C SER A 39 11.73 -13.12 -19.91
N TRP A 40 11.85 -11.80 -20.05
CA TRP A 40 11.56 -11.08 -21.28
C TRP A 40 12.51 -11.46 -22.43
N GLN A 41 13.81 -11.58 -22.16
CA GLN A 41 14.80 -12.00 -23.17
C GLN A 41 14.53 -13.42 -23.67
N GLU A 42 14.25 -14.36 -22.76
CA GLU A 42 13.87 -15.73 -23.12
C GLU A 42 12.58 -15.76 -23.95
N TYR A 43 11.59 -14.96 -23.56
CA TYR A 43 10.33 -14.84 -24.28
C TYR A 43 10.53 -14.33 -25.72
N LEU A 44 11.40 -13.33 -25.92
CA LEU A 44 11.70 -12.80 -27.25
C LEU A 44 12.34 -13.85 -28.17
N GLN A 45 13.27 -14.65 -27.66
CA GLN A 45 13.90 -15.74 -28.43
C GLN A 45 12.88 -16.80 -28.86
N ILE A 46 11.99 -17.21 -27.94
CA ILE A 46 10.93 -18.18 -28.25
C ILE A 46 9.96 -17.60 -29.29
N ARG A 47 9.59 -16.32 -29.17
CA ARG A 47 8.69 -15.67 -30.12
C ARG A 47 9.28 -15.55 -31.52
N GLU A 48 10.58 -15.29 -31.64
CA GLU A 48 11.28 -15.32 -32.93
C GLU A 48 11.25 -16.72 -33.56
N GLN A 49 11.37 -17.77 -32.74
CA GLN A 49 11.33 -19.16 -33.20
C GLN A 49 9.91 -19.64 -33.56
N TYR A 50 8.88 -19.16 -32.87
CA TYR A 50 7.49 -19.59 -33.06
C TYR A 50 6.59 -18.41 -33.44
N THR A 51 6.33 -18.24 -34.75
CA THR A 51 5.37 -17.27 -35.29
C THR A 51 3.93 -17.77 -35.14
N SER A 52 3.49 -18.03 -33.92
CA SER A 52 2.10 -18.38 -33.63
C SER A 52 1.36 -17.15 -33.10
N PRO A 53 0.12 -16.88 -33.58
CA PRO A 53 -0.72 -15.81 -33.03
C PRO A 53 -1.09 -16.01 -31.55
N LEU A 54 -0.82 -17.20 -30.98
CA LEU A 54 -0.97 -17.48 -29.55
C LEU A 54 0.17 -16.88 -28.70
N PHE A 55 1.31 -16.49 -29.30
CA PHE A 55 2.40 -15.77 -28.64
C PHE A 55 2.24 -14.25 -28.87
N SER A 56 1.20 -13.67 -28.25
CA SER A 56 0.98 -12.23 -28.22
C SER A 56 2.06 -11.52 -27.41
N MET A 57 2.45 -10.32 -27.82
CA MET A 57 3.46 -9.52 -27.12
C MET A 57 3.06 -9.29 -25.65
N ARG A 58 3.95 -9.62 -24.70
CA ARG A 58 3.70 -9.31 -23.30
C ARG A 58 3.70 -7.80 -23.09
N SER A 59 2.75 -7.33 -22.29
CA SER A 59 2.58 -5.92 -21.99
C SER A 59 3.32 -5.55 -20.70
N LEU A 60 3.86 -4.35 -20.64
CA LEU A 60 4.33 -3.76 -19.38
C LEU A 60 3.27 -3.86 -18.28
N TYR A 61 1.98 -3.65 -18.59
CA TYR A 61 0.91 -3.58 -17.60
C TYR A 61 0.54 -4.95 -17.00
N THR A 62 0.81 -6.03 -17.71
CA THR A 62 0.58 -7.40 -17.21
C THR A 62 1.72 -7.88 -16.33
N GLU A 63 2.94 -7.38 -16.58
CA GLU A 63 4.17 -7.78 -15.89
C GLU A 63 4.53 -6.86 -14.72
N LEU A 64 3.68 -5.88 -14.37
CA LEU A 64 3.90 -5.07 -13.16
C LEU A 64 3.98 -5.97 -11.92
N MET A 65 4.86 -5.66 -10.98
CA MET A 65 5.04 -6.42 -9.73
C MET A 65 3.73 -6.55 -8.95
N MET A 66 2.79 -5.62 -9.13
CA MET A 66 1.47 -5.64 -8.47
C MET A 66 0.43 -6.48 -9.18
N MET A 67 0.65 -6.78 -10.47
CA MET A 67 -0.29 -7.49 -11.34
C MET A 67 0.14 -8.95 -11.57
N ASN A 68 1.44 -9.19 -11.70
CA ASN A 68 1.98 -10.51 -11.98
C ASN A 68 1.95 -11.41 -10.74
N GLY A 69 0.81 -12.09 -10.55
CA GLY A 69 0.54 -12.90 -9.35
C GLY A 69 1.33 -14.20 -9.22
N ASN A 70 2.20 -14.53 -10.19
CA ASN A 70 2.96 -15.78 -10.17
C ASN A 70 4.36 -15.61 -9.57
N GLU A 71 4.80 -14.38 -9.38
CA GLU A 71 6.13 -14.06 -8.90
C GLU A 71 6.19 -13.94 -7.37
N ILE A 72 7.32 -14.33 -6.79
CA ILE A 72 7.55 -14.26 -5.34
C ILE A 72 7.55 -12.79 -4.88
N GLN A 73 8.05 -11.90 -5.73
CA GLN A 73 8.13 -10.46 -5.51
C GLN A 73 6.74 -9.86 -5.30
N TYR A 74 5.76 -10.27 -6.12
CA TYR A 74 4.36 -9.90 -5.95
C TYR A 74 3.82 -10.35 -4.59
N VAL A 75 4.04 -11.62 -4.21
CA VAL A 75 3.54 -12.17 -2.93
C VAL A 75 4.15 -11.44 -1.74
N LEU A 76 5.46 -11.13 -1.81
CA LEU A 76 6.15 -10.36 -0.79
C LEU A 76 5.61 -8.93 -0.71
N PHE A 77 5.48 -8.23 -1.84
CA PHE A 77 4.96 -6.87 -1.86
C PHE A 77 3.55 -6.80 -1.28
N HIS A 78 2.67 -7.70 -1.72
CA HIS A 78 1.27 -7.73 -1.28
C HIS A 78 1.14 -7.97 0.24
N ASN A 79 1.89 -8.93 0.79
CA ASN A 79 1.84 -9.24 2.22
C ASN A 79 2.56 -8.21 3.09
N LEU A 80 3.64 -7.60 2.59
CA LEU A 80 4.39 -6.58 3.33
C LEU A 80 3.75 -5.18 3.22
N LEU A 81 2.77 -4.98 2.33
CA LEU A 81 2.09 -3.70 2.12
C LEU A 81 1.59 -3.05 3.43
N PRO A 82 0.88 -3.75 4.33
CA PRO A 82 0.43 -3.15 5.60
C PRO A 82 1.60 -2.75 6.52
N LEU A 83 2.73 -3.46 6.44
CA LEU A 83 3.94 -3.14 7.19
C LEU A 83 4.64 -1.91 6.60
N PHE A 84 4.75 -1.83 5.27
CA PHE A 84 5.32 -0.66 4.59
C PHE A 84 4.55 0.61 4.91
N ALA A 85 3.21 0.54 4.94
CA ALA A 85 2.35 1.65 5.35
C ALA A 85 2.62 2.13 6.79
N ALA A 86 2.81 1.20 7.74
CA ALA A 86 2.95 1.53 9.15
C ALA A 86 4.36 1.98 9.57
N PHE A 87 5.39 1.66 8.78
CA PHE A 87 6.79 1.82 9.16
C PHE A 87 7.22 3.28 9.40
N PRO A 88 6.93 4.24 8.49
CA PRO A 88 7.31 5.65 8.70
C PRO A 88 6.71 6.24 9.96
N PHE A 89 5.47 5.84 10.25
CA PHE A 89 4.75 6.27 11.43
C PHE A 89 5.30 5.66 12.73
N ALA A 90 5.51 4.34 12.76
CA ALA A 90 5.89 3.61 13.97
C ALA A 90 7.17 4.17 14.61
N VAL A 91 8.16 4.52 13.79
CA VAL A 91 9.43 5.09 14.24
C VAL A 91 9.25 6.53 14.73
N SER A 92 8.49 7.37 14.01
CA SER A 92 8.24 8.75 14.44
C SER A 92 7.51 8.81 15.78
N TYR A 93 6.49 7.97 15.98
CA TYR A 93 5.69 7.97 17.20
C TYR A 93 6.43 7.38 18.40
N TYR A 94 7.24 6.33 18.18
CA TYR A 94 8.09 5.80 19.24
C TYR A 94 9.13 6.82 19.71
N ALA A 95 9.77 7.54 18.77
CA ALA A 95 10.70 8.62 19.09
C ALA A 95 10.01 9.75 19.88
N ASP A 96 8.78 10.12 19.49
CA ASP A 96 7.98 11.13 20.21
C ASP A 96 7.70 10.76 21.66
N ARG A 97 7.38 9.49 21.90
CA ARG A 97 7.06 8.98 23.23
C ARG A 97 8.31 8.85 24.10
N LYS A 98 9.43 8.39 23.54
CA LYS A 98 10.69 8.23 24.26
C LYS A 98 11.29 9.58 24.67
N ASN A 99 11.24 10.57 23.79
CA ASN A 99 11.86 11.87 24.02
C ASN A 99 10.97 12.86 24.79
N GLY A 100 9.77 12.45 25.22
CA GLY A 100 8.83 13.35 25.90
C GLY A 100 8.33 14.51 25.03
N TYR A 101 8.55 14.45 23.70
CA TYR A 101 8.24 15.52 22.76
C TYR A 101 6.75 15.91 22.80
N GLN A 102 5.88 14.94 23.07
CA GLN A 102 4.44 15.16 23.25
C GLN A 102 4.13 16.15 24.37
N LYS A 103 4.88 16.10 25.50
CA LYS A 103 4.68 17.01 26.65
C LYS A 103 5.01 18.46 26.29
N ASN A 104 6.09 18.69 25.52
CA ASN A 104 6.48 20.03 25.07
C ASN A 104 5.54 20.63 23.99
N LEU A 105 4.89 19.79 23.19
CA LEU A 105 3.98 20.27 22.15
C LEU A 105 2.64 20.75 22.71
N TYR A 106 2.11 20.08 23.74
CA TYR A 106 0.85 20.47 24.38
C TYR A 106 0.92 21.84 25.08
N VAL A 107 2.12 22.35 25.36
CA VAL A 107 2.33 23.69 25.93
C VAL A 107 2.23 24.79 24.87
N ARG A 108 2.49 24.48 23.59
CA ARG A 108 2.62 25.48 22.51
C ARG A 108 1.42 25.53 21.56
N GLU A 109 0.68 24.44 21.41
CA GLU A 109 -0.40 24.31 20.42
C GLU A 109 -1.66 23.69 21.04
N THR A 110 -2.83 23.97 20.46
CA THR A 110 -4.07 23.36 20.92
C THR A 110 -4.10 21.86 20.60
N ARG A 111 -4.64 21.05 21.52
CA ARG A 111 -4.68 19.59 21.41
C ARG A 111 -5.34 19.11 20.09
N LYS A 112 -6.39 19.79 19.64
CA LYS A 112 -7.12 19.47 18.40
C LYS A 112 -6.26 19.70 17.15
N GLU A 113 -5.49 20.77 17.13
CA GLU A 113 -4.66 21.14 15.97
C GLU A 113 -3.48 20.19 15.81
N TYR A 114 -2.86 19.78 16.92
CA TYR A 114 -1.84 18.72 16.90
C TYR A 114 -2.39 17.41 16.34
N PHE A 115 -3.57 16.98 16.82
CA PHE A 115 -4.15 15.72 16.36
C PHE A 115 -4.49 15.72 14.88
N CYS A 116 -5.07 16.81 14.37
CA CYS A 116 -5.36 16.94 12.95
C CYS A 116 -4.06 16.88 12.13
N GLY A 117 -3.02 17.62 12.53
CA GLY A 117 -1.72 17.58 11.86
C GLY A 117 -1.08 16.19 11.86
N LYS A 118 -1.18 15.47 12.99
CA LYS A 118 -0.62 14.11 13.12
C LYS A 118 -1.35 13.12 12.21
N ILE A 119 -2.68 13.11 12.23
CA ILE A 119 -3.49 12.24 11.38
C ILE A 119 -3.16 12.48 9.90
N THR A 120 -3.09 13.74 9.46
CA THR A 120 -2.75 14.07 8.07
C THR A 120 -1.33 13.61 7.71
N ALA A 121 -0.34 13.84 8.58
CA ALA A 121 1.03 13.41 8.34
C ALA A 121 1.16 11.88 8.25
N VAL A 122 0.46 11.14 9.10
CA VAL A 122 0.46 9.66 9.09
C VAL A 122 -0.22 9.11 7.84
N PHE A 123 -1.37 9.66 7.47
CA PHE A 123 -2.07 9.25 6.26
C PHE A 123 -1.21 9.47 5.00
N LEU A 124 -0.64 10.66 4.84
CA LEU A 124 0.18 11.00 3.68
C LEU A 124 1.47 10.17 3.62
N SER A 125 2.17 9.99 4.75
CA SER A 125 3.41 9.21 4.79
C SER A 125 3.16 7.71 4.58
N GLY A 126 2.09 7.15 5.14
CA GLY A 126 1.74 5.74 4.94
C GLY A 126 1.30 5.44 3.50
N GLY A 127 0.48 6.31 2.90
CA GLY A 127 0.07 6.17 1.50
C GLY A 127 1.26 6.29 0.53
N THR A 128 2.13 7.28 0.74
CA THR A 128 3.33 7.43 -0.10
C THR A 128 4.32 6.27 0.06
N ALA A 129 4.51 5.73 1.26
CA ALA A 129 5.40 4.59 1.48
C ALA A 129 5.01 3.35 0.67
N VAL A 130 3.71 3.11 0.47
CA VAL A 130 3.19 1.99 -0.34
C VAL A 130 3.25 2.28 -1.84
N VAL A 131 3.00 3.53 -2.24
CA VAL A 131 2.95 3.93 -3.65
C VAL A 131 4.34 4.06 -4.27
N MET A 132 5.36 4.48 -3.50
CA MET A 132 6.70 4.71 -4.04
C MET A 132 7.33 3.46 -4.70
N PRO A 133 7.33 2.26 -4.09
CA PRO A 133 7.83 1.05 -4.74
C PRO A 133 7.09 0.72 -6.05
N ALA A 134 5.77 0.91 -6.07
CA ALA A 134 4.94 0.67 -7.25
C ALA A 134 5.26 1.58 -8.43
N ILE A 135 5.52 2.88 -8.17
CA ILE A 135 5.91 3.83 -9.20
C ILE A 135 7.31 3.51 -9.72
N LEU A 136 8.25 3.15 -8.84
CA LEU A 136 9.62 2.78 -9.24
C LEU A 136 9.63 1.54 -10.15
N ASP A 137 8.83 0.53 -9.80
CA ASP A 137 8.68 -0.68 -10.63
C ASP A 137 8.16 -0.35 -12.03
N PHE A 138 7.11 0.48 -12.14
CA PHE A 138 6.60 0.95 -13.43
C PHE A 138 7.66 1.68 -14.26
N ILE A 139 8.44 2.57 -13.63
CA ILE A 139 9.50 3.32 -14.32
C ILE A 139 10.58 2.36 -14.83
N PHE A 140 11.05 1.42 -14.00
CA PHE A 140 12.09 0.48 -14.41
C PHE A 140 11.63 -0.46 -15.53
N LEU A 141 10.42 -1.01 -15.46
CA LEU A 141 9.87 -1.86 -16.53
C LEU A 141 9.67 -1.08 -17.84
N SER A 142 9.32 0.21 -17.76
CA SER A 142 9.12 1.05 -18.95
C SER A 142 10.38 1.27 -19.79
N THR A 143 11.56 0.97 -19.24
CA THR A 143 12.83 1.13 -19.97
C THR A 143 13.07 0.06 -21.03
N PHE A 144 12.48 -1.14 -20.88
CA PHE A 144 12.73 -2.26 -21.79
C PHE A 144 11.48 -3.00 -22.26
N MET A 145 10.36 -2.92 -21.54
CA MET A 145 9.11 -3.55 -21.96
C MET A 145 8.23 -2.59 -22.78
N PRO A 146 7.55 -3.10 -23.81
CA PRO A 146 6.65 -2.29 -24.62
C PRO A 146 5.32 -2.03 -23.89
N ALA A 147 4.87 -0.78 -23.92
CA ALA A 147 3.58 -0.36 -23.37
C ALA A 147 2.41 -0.67 -24.34
N VAL A 148 2.24 -1.95 -24.68
CA VAL A 148 1.17 -2.42 -25.58
C VAL A 148 -0.08 -2.75 -24.77
N LYS A 149 -1.26 -2.65 -25.39
CA LYS A 149 -2.51 -3.07 -24.75
C LYS A 149 -2.47 -4.58 -24.47
N PRO A 150 -2.80 -5.03 -23.26
CA PRO A 150 -2.92 -6.45 -22.98
C PRO A 150 -3.97 -7.08 -23.90
N ASP A 151 -3.71 -8.28 -24.40
CA ASP A 151 -4.71 -9.06 -25.13
C ASP A 151 -5.47 -9.97 -24.16
N SER A 152 -6.80 -10.03 -24.30
CA SER A 152 -7.66 -10.88 -23.47
C SER A 152 -7.74 -12.32 -23.99
N CYS A 153 -7.32 -12.56 -25.23
CA CYS A 153 -7.37 -13.86 -25.91
C CYS A 153 -6.18 -14.77 -25.62
N VAL A 154 -5.19 -14.29 -24.85
CA VAL A 154 -4.03 -15.08 -24.46
C VAL A 154 -4.47 -16.18 -23.49
N MET A 155 -3.92 -17.38 -23.67
CA MET A 155 -4.17 -18.51 -22.78
C MET A 155 -3.80 -18.10 -21.35
N ASN A 156 -4.79 -18.05 -20.46
CA ASN A 156 -4.74 -17.43 -19.12
C ASN A 156 -4.61 -15.89 -19.14
N GLY A 157 -5.63 -15.19 -19.66
CA GLY A 157 -5.76 -13.74 -19.51
C GLY A 157 -5.45 -13.28 -18.08
N THR A 158 -4.64 -12.22 -17.95
CA THR A 158 -4.05 -11.76 -16.68
C THR A 158 -5.10 -11.45 -15.61
N LEU A 159 -6.25 -10.94 -16.05
CA LEU A 159 -7.43 -10.74 -15.21
C LEU A 159 -8.52 -11.75 -15.59
N SER A 160 -9.15 -12.33 -14.57
CA SER A 160 -10.32 -13.19 -14.74
C SER A 160 -11.51 -12.41 -15.32
N PRO A 161 -12.39 -13.02 -16.14
CA PRO A 161 -13.70 -12.48 -16.56
C PRO A 161 -14.56 -11.90 -15.42
N ALA A 162 -14.24 -12.31 -14.20
CA ALA A 162 -14.87 -11.97 -12.95
C ALA A 162 -14.37 -10.66 -12.31
N SER A 163 -13.21 -10.15 -12.72
CA SER A 163 -12.51 -9.06 -12.05
C SER A 163 -13.18 -7.72 -12.34
N ASN A 164 -13.17 -6.82 -11.34
CA ASN A 164 -13.70 -5.48 -11.49
C ASN A 164 -12.88 -4.68 -12.50
N TRP A 165 -13.57 -3.91 -13.34
CA TRP A 165 -12.97 -3.01 -14.33
C TRP A 165 -12.03 -3.71 -15.31
N GLN A 166 -12.24 -5.00 -15.57
CA GLN A 166 -11.48 -5.75 -16.55
C GLN A 166 -11.51 -5.10 -17.95
N ASN A 167 -12.67 -4.63 -18.39
CA ASN A 167 -12.80 -3.92 -19.67
C ASN A 167 -11.87 -2.70 -19.73
N LEU A 168 -11.79 -1.95 -18.61
CA LEU A 168 -10.91 -0.79 -18.52
C LEU A 168 -9.43 -1.19 -18.61
N PHE A 169 -9.03 -2.33 -18.03
CA PHE A 169 -7.66 -2.83 -18.13
C PHE A 169 -7.27 -3.18 -19.57
N TYR A 170 -8.14 -3.86 -20.32
CA TYR A 170 -7.85 -4.23 -21.71
C TYR A 170 -7.99 -3.05 -22.70
N GLU A 171 -8.88 -2.09 -22.43
CA GLU A 171 -9.07 -0.91 -23.30
C GLU A 171 -8.08 0.24 -23.02
N GLN A 172 -7.88 0.57 -21.74
CA GLN A 172 -7.09 1.70 -21.23
C GLN A 172 -6.26 1.30 -19.99
N PRO A 173 -5.22 0.46 -20.14
CA PRO A 173 -4.46 -0.12 -19.02
C PRO A 173 -3.77 0.93 -18.14
N PHE A 174 -3.34 2.06 -18.72
CA PHE A 174 -2.74 3.16 -17.96
C PHE A 174 -3.71 3.81 -16.96
N VAL A 175 -4.97 3.99 -17.35
CA VAL A 175 -6.01 4.55 -16.48
C VAL A 175 -6.28 3.59 -15.32
N TYR A 176 -6.34 2.29 -15.61
CA TYR A 176 -6.48 1.25 -14.60
C TYR A 176 -5.32 1.27 -13.58
N PHE A 177 -4.08 1.42 -14.06
CA PHE A 177 -2.90 1.58 -13.17
C PHE A 177 -3.03 2.79 -12.25
N ILE A 178 -3.42 3.96 -12.76
CA ILE A 178 -3.61 5.18 -11.95
C ILE A 178 -4.69 4.97 -10.87
N ILE A 179 -5.80 4.33 -11.21
CA ILE A 179 -6.86 4.00 -10.24
C ILE A 179 -6.31 3.14 -9.12
N TYR A 180 -5.51 2.12 -9.44
CA TYR A 180 -4.92 1.24 -8.44
C TYR A 180 -3.88 1.91 -7.55
N ILE A 181 -3.06 2.80 -8.11
CA ILE A 181 -2.15 3.64 -7.32
C ILE A 181 -2.93 4.51 -6.32
N MET A 182 -4.07 5.06 -6.71
CA MET A 182 -4.94 5.81 -5.80
C MET A 182 -5.54 4.93 -4.70
N ILE A 183 -5.98 3.72 -5.04
CA ILE A 183 -6.49 2.74 -4.06
C ILE A 183 -5.39 2.38 -3.06
N TYR A 184 -4.15 2.16 -3.52
CA TYR A 184 -3.00 1.85 -2.66
C TYR A 184 -2.63 3.01 -1.74
N PHE A 185 -2.69 4.24 -2.25
CA PHE A 185 -2.46 5.43 -1.46
C PHE A 185 -3.46 5.54 -0.30
N VAL A 186 -4.77 5.41 -0.60
CA VAL A 186 -5.84 5.54 0.40
C VAL A 186 -5.81 4.36 1.37
N GLY A 187 -5.67 3.14 0.87
CA GLY A 187 -5.59 1.93 1.69
C GLY A 187 -4.37 1.93 2.61
N GLY A 188 -3.19 2.24 2.09
CA GLY A 188 -1.96 2.39 2.88
C GLY A 188 -2.08 3.49 3.94
N GLY A 189 -2.64 4.65 3.57
CA GLY A 189 -2.89 5.74 4.52
C GLY A 189 -3.83 5.33 5.67
N ILE A 190 -4.92 4.62 5.38
CA ILE A 190 -5.89 4.16 6.40
C ILE A 190 -5.27 3.07 7.30
N LEU A 191 -4.50 2.13 6.75
CA LEU A 191 -3.79 1.12 7.54
C LEU A 191 -2.74 1.75 8.47
N ALA A 192 -2.06 2.81 8.02
CA ALA A 192 -1.16 3.59 8.87
C ALA A 192 -1.90 4.31 10.01
N LEU A 193 -3.11 4.84 9.75
CA LEU A 193 -3.97 5.43 10.78
C LEU A 193 -4.42 4.39 11.81
N PHE A 194 -4.71 3.16 11.37
CA PHE A 194 -5.03 2.06 12.28
C PHE A 194 -3.85 1.74 13.20
N ALA A 195 -2.64 1.65 12.65
CA ALA A 195 -1.42 1.48 13.46
C ALA A 195 -1.24 2.61 14.49
N LEU A 196 -1.55 3.86 14.12
CA LEU A 196 -1.56 5.01 15.03
C LEU A 196 -2.55 4.84 16.17
N ALA A 197 -3.79 4.45 15.88
CA ALA A 197 -4.80 4.22 16.92
C ALA A 197 -4.36 3.15 17.92
N VAL A 198 -3.85 2.02 17.43
CA VAL A 198 -3.38 0.90 18.26
C VAL A 198 -2.12 1.27 19.06
N SER A 199 -1.21 2.07 18.49
CA SER A 199 0.00 2.54 19.18
C SER A 199 -0.26 3.35 20.44
N ARG A 200 -1.46 3.92 20.58
CA ARG A 200 -1.88 4.68 21.76
C ARG A 200 -2.23 3.76 22.93
N TRP A 201 -2.74 2.56 22.65
CA TRP A 201 -3.09 1.57 23.68
C TRP A 201 -1.90 0.70 24.07
N LEU A 202 -1.03 0.40 23.12
CA LEU A 202 0.12 -0.47 23.36
C LEU A 202 1.30 0.31 23.96
N LYS A 203 1.97 -0.30 24.94
CA LYS A 203 3.24 0.21 25.48
C LYS A 203 4.43 -0.16 24.59
N LYS A 204 4.35 -1.26 23.84
CA LYS A 204 5.41 -1.78 22.96
C LYS A 204 5.23 -1.27 21.52
N SER A 205 6.27 -0.64 20.96
CA SER A 205 6.28 -0.08 19.59
C SER A 205 6.19 -1.15 18.50
N LEU A 206 6.86 -2.28 18.68
CA LEU A 206 6.86 -3.38 17.70
C LEU A 206 5.45 -3.93 17.45
N LEU A 207 4.68 -4.13 18.52
CA LEU A 207 3.32 -4.66 18.41
C LEU A 207 2.35 -3.67 17.74
N ALA A 208 2.57 -2.36 17.94
CA ALA A 208 1.81 -1.34 17.23
C ALA A 208 2.12 -1.33 15.73
N PHE A 209 3.39 -1.52 15.37
CA PHE A 209 3.84 -1.61 13.99
C PHE A 209 3.25 -2.83 13.25
N MET A 210 3.17 -3.99 13.91
CA MET A 210 2.61 -5.22 13.31
C MET A 210 1.08 -5.23 13.26
N SER A 211 0.40 -4.28 13.92
CA SER A 211 -1.05 -4.29 14.06
C SER A 211 -1.86 -4.26 12.75
N PRO A 212 -1.54 -3.45 11.71
CA PRO A 212 -2.31 -3.48 10.47
C PRO A 212 -2.12 -4.80 9.71
N PHE A 213 -0.93 -5.40 9.77
CA PHE A 213 -0.69 -6.72 9.18
C PHE A 213 -1.52 -7.80 9.87
N LEU A 214 -1.55 -7.80 11.21
CA LEU A 214 -2.39 -8.72 11.99
C LEU A 214 -3.88 -8.50 11.70
N LEU A 215 -4.33 -7.24 11.56
CA LEU A 215 -5.71 -6.95 11.18
C LEU A 215 -6.06 -7.57 9.83
N CYS A 216 -5.21 -7.40 8.81
CA CYS A 216 -5.47 -7.95 7.48
C CYS A 216 -5.54 -9.48 7.50
N ILE A 217 -4.64 -10.15 8.24
CA ILE A 217 -4.67 -11.62 8.41
C ILE A 217 -5.92 -12.08 9.15
N VAL A 218 -6.25 -11.46 10.28
CA VAL A 218 -7.42 -11.83 11.08
C VAL A 218 -8.70 -11.66 10.25
N MET A 219 -8.83 -10.56 9.51
CA MET A 219 -9.97 -10.36 8.60
C MET A 219 -10.02 -11.42 7.51
N GLN A 220 -8.86 -11.81 6.93
CA GLN A 220 -8.80 -12.87 5.93
C GLN A 220 -9.24 -14.23 6.46
N LEU A 221 -8.88 -14.56 7.71
CA LEU A 221 -9.28 -15.80 8.36
C LEU A 221 -10.77 -15.82 8.73
N LEU A 222 -11.29 -14.72 9.29
CA LEU A 222 -12.68 -14.63 9.74
C LEU A 222 -13.68 -14.50 8.57
N LEU A 223 -13.28 -13.84 7.49
CA LEU A 223 -14.16 -13.52 6.35
C LEU A 223 -13.82 -14.37 5.12
N LYS A 224 -13.38 -15.62 5.35
CA LYS A 224 -12.97 -16.55 4.28
C LYS A 224 -14.04 -16.73 3.20
N ASP A 225 -15.32 -16.73 3.60
CA ASP A 225 -16.47 -16.89 2.70
C ASP A 225 -16.91 -15.56 2.06
N ASN A 226 -16.60 -14.43 2.72
CA ASN A 226 -16.94 -13.08 2.28
C ASN A 226 -15.68 -12.24 2.03
N ARG A 227 -14.82 -12.72 1.13
CA ARG A 227 -13.49 -12.15 0.85
C ARG A 227 -13.52 -10.69 0.40
N GLY A 228 -14.64 -10.20 -0.12
CA GLY A 228 -14.77 -8.81 -0.57
C GLY A 228 -14.62 -7.74 0.52
N PHE A 229 -14.80 -8.12 1.80
CA PHE A 229 -14.55 -7.22 2.93
C PHE A 229 -13.10 -7.25 3.43
N VAL A 230 -12.27 -8.15 2.92
CA VAL A 230 -10.88 -8.31 3.36
C VAL A 230 -9.99 -7.29 2.64
N PRO A 231 -9.18 -6.49 3.36
CA PRO A 231 -8.27 -5.52 2.76
C PRO A 231 -7.34 -6.07 1.67
N TYR A 232 -6.79 -7.27 1.88
CA TYR A 232 -5.94 -7.93 0.89
C TYR A 232 -6.66 -8.19 -0.44
N THR A 233 -7.98 -8.40 -0.44
CA THR A 233 -8.71 -8.71 -1.67
C THR A 233 -8.78 -7.53 -2.63
N PHE A 234 -9.08 -6.33 -2.12
CA PHE A 234 -9.19 -5.12 -2.96
C PHE A 234 -7.87 -4.37 -3.14
N LEU A 235 -6.89 -4.57 -2.24
CA LEU A 235 -5.51 -4.09 -2.42
C LEU A 235 -4.70 -5.01 -3.36
N ASN A 236 -5.29 -6.08 -3.87
CA ASN A 236 -4.69 -6.88 -4.91
C ASN A 236 -5.10 -6.34 -6.30
N MET A 237 -4.13 -5.97 -7.14
CA MET A 237 -4.40 -5.47 -8.50
C MET A 237 -4.84 -6.56 -9.46
N LYS A 238 -4.38 -7.82 -9.28
CA LYS A 238 -4.82 -8.98 -10.07
C LYS A 238 -6.27 -9.38 -9.79
N GLN A 239 -6.81 -9.02 -8.63
CA GLN A 239 -8.19 -9.30 -8.22
C GLN A 239 -8.63 -10.76 -8.41
N GLU A 240 -7.94 -11.70 -7.75
CA GLU A 240 -8.26 -13.13 -7.86
C GLU A 240 -9.66 -13.49 -7.31
N ASN A 241 -10.17 -12.69 -6.38
CA ASN A 241 -11.51 -12.86 -5.82
C ASN A 241 -12.40 -11.67 -6.19
N ARG A 242 -13.66 -11.95 -6.51
CA ARG A 242 -14.67 -10.92 -6.74
C ARG A 242 -14.90 -10.12 -5.46
N PHE A 243 -14.92 -8.80 -5.58
CA PHE A 243 -15.38 -7.90 -4.53
C PHE A 243 -16.31 -6.84 -5.13
N GLN A 244 -17.26 -6.35 -4.36
CA GLN A 244 -18.10 -5.23 -4.79
C GLN A 244 -17.49 -3.93 -4.26
N ILE A 245 -17.53 -2.86 -5.05
CA ILE A 245 -16.89 -1.56 -4.71
C ILE A 245 -17.39 -1.02 -3.35
N TRP A 246 -18.67 -1.22 -3.03
CA TRP A 246 -19.22 -0.78 -1.75
C TRP A 246 -18.60 -1.52 -0.56
N GLN A 247 -18.19 -2.79 -0.71
CA GLN A 247 -17.55 -3.56 0.36
C GLN A 247 -16.19 -2.96 0.70
N MET A 248 -15.42 -2.56 -0.31
CA MET A 248 -14.17 -1.82 -0.13
C MET A 248 -14.40 -0.50 0.63
N ILE A 249 -15.39 0.29 0.21
CA ILE A 249 -15.70 1.58 0.85
C ILE A 249 -16.11 1.38 2.31
N VAL A 250 -16.96 0.39 2.61
CA VAL A 250 -17.40 0.08 3.98
C VAL A 250 -16.22 -0.38 4.83
N THR A 251 -15.39 -1.30 4.35
CA THR A 251 -14.22 -1.77 5.12
C THR A 251 -13.26 -0.63 5.43
N LEU A 252 -12.87 0.16 4.42
CA LEU A 252 -11.96 1.30 4.62
C LEU A 252 -12.57 2.37 5.52
N GLY A 253 -13.86 2.66 5.36
CA GLY A 253 -14.61 3.61 6.19
C GLY A 253 -14.68 3.18 7.67
N VAL A 254 -14.95 1.90 7.93
CA VAL A 254 -14.98 1.34 9.29
C VAL A 254 -13.60 1.40 9.93
N ILE A 255 -12.54 0.99 9.22
CA ILE A 255 -11.18 1.04 9.75
C ILE A 255 -10.79 2.49 10.06
N ALA A 256 -11.05 3.43 9.15
CA ALA A 256 -10.78 4.85 9.37
C ALA A 256 -11.58 5.41 10.56
N GLY A 257 -12.87 5.10 10.65
CA GLY A 257 -13.75 5.56 11.72
C GLY A 257 -13.32 5.05 13.09
N VAL A 258 -13.03 3.75 13.22
CA VAL A 258 -12.51 3.14 14.45
C VAL A 258 -11.16 3.74 14.84
N SER A 259 -10.29 4.00 13.85
CA SER A 259 -8.97 4.59 14.10
C SER A 259 -9.08 6.02 14.64
N ILE A 260 -9.91 6.86 14.00
CA ILE A 260 -10.13 8.25 14.42
C ILE A 260 -10.80 8.28 15.80
N TRP A 261 -11.84 7.46 16.01
CA TRP A 261 -12.54 7.39 17.29
C TRP A 261 -11.65 6.88 18.43
N GLY A 262 -10.90 5.81 18.19
CA GLY A 262 -9.97 5.24 19.17
C GLY A 262 -8.86 6.22 19.57
N PHE A 263 -8.43 7.05 18.62
CA PHE A 263 -7.46 8.11 18.86
C PHE A 263 -8.04 9.30 19.65
N LEU A 264 -9.30 9.65 19.42
CA LEU A 264 -9.98 10.78 20.11
C LEU A 264 -10.47 10.45 21.53
N ARG A 265 -10.87 9.20 21.82
CA ARG A 265 -11.61 8.83 23.05
C ARG A 265 -10.78 8.84 24.35
N LYS A 266 -9.44 8.90 24.33
CA LYS A 266 -8.65 8.87 25.58
C LYS A 266 -8.32 10.28 26.09
N ASN A 267 -9.00 10.71 27.16
CA ASN A 267 -8.48 11.69 28.11
C ASN A 267 -9.13 11.58 29.51
N LYS A 268 -8.29 11.38 30.54
CA LYS A 268 -8.35 11.93 31.92
C LYS A 268 -7.34 11.29 32.90
N LYS A 269 -6.74 10.13 32.59
CA LYS A 269 -5.83 9.42 33.54
C LYS A 269 -4.32 9.52 33.26
N GLU A 270 -3.89 10.18 32.18
CA GLU A 270 -2.46 10.41 31.90
C GLU A 270 -1.99 11.82 32.34
N GLU A 271 -2.83 12.58 33.05
CA GLU A 271 -2.53 13.94 33.55
C GLU A 271 -1.74 13.96 34.89
N VAL A 272 -1.40 12.80 35.49
CA VAL A 272 -0.77 12.75 36.83
C VAL A 272 0.58 12.00 36.86
N LEU A 273 1.21 11.72 35.71
CA LEU A 273 2.56 11.09 35.66
C LEU A 273 3.51 11.72 34.63
#